data_AF-A0A2S7SVA5-F1
#
_entry.id   AF-A0A2S7SVA5-F1
#
_cell.length_a   1.000
_cell.length_b   1.000
_cell.length_c   1.000
_cell.angle_alpha   90.00
_cell.angle_beta   90.00
_cell.angle_gamma   90.00
#
_symmetry.space_group_name_H-M   'P 1'
#
loop_
_entity.id
_entity.type
_entity.pdbx_description
1 polymer ?
#
loop_
_entity_poly.entity_id
_entity_poly.type
_entity_poly.pdbx_seq_one_letter_code
_entity_poly.pdbx_strand_id
1 'polypeptide(L)'
;MVDENLFAVVEQSHIIKTEDVDLNDVQDFLETNGFRNTRRNDYYNDDLGIILEDLHDENVISSSNMLFFVDTVFYLTDKFYE
;
A
#
# COMPACT_ATOMS: atom_id res chain seq x y z
N MET A 1 -11.02 -17.82 -13.70
CA MET A 1 -11.32 -18.47 -12.41
C MET A 1 -10.19 -18.07 -11.50
N VAL A 2 -10.47 -17.26 -10.48
CA VAL A 2 -9.49 -16.99 -9.42
C VAL A 2 -9.39 -18.27 -8.59
N ASP A 3 -8.18 -18.72 -8.31
CA ASP A 3 -7.94 -19.88 -7.48
C ASP A 3 -8.44 -19.56 -6.06
N GLU A 4 -9.45 -20.27 -5.54
CA GLU A 4 -10.06 -20.02 -4.21
C GLU A 4 -9.14 -20.48 -3.05
N ASN A 5 -7.92 -20.91 -3.36
CA ASN A 5 -6.96 -21.39 -2.39
C ASN A 5 -6.22 -20.23 -1.73
N LEU A 6 -6.49 -20.01 -0.43
CA LEU A 6 -5.73 -19.09 0.40
C LEU A 6 -4.45 -19.77 0.90
N PHE A 7 -3.29 -19.25 0.48
CA PHE A 7 -1.99 -19.74 0.94
C PHE A 7 -1.46 -18.88 2.08
N ALA A 8 -0.87 -19.53 3.10
CA ALA A 8 -0.17 -18.83 4.17
C ALA A 8 1.24 -18.44 3.72
N VAL A 9 1.63 -17.19 3.96
CA VAL A 9 3.02 -16.73 3.81
C VAL A 9 3.83 -17.27 4.99
N VAL A 10 4.77 -18.19 4.72
CA VAL A 10 5.61 -18.83 5.76
C VAL A 10 6.97 -18.16 5.94
N GLU A 11 7.40 -17.36 4.97
CA GLU A 11 8.68 -16.65 4.97
C GLU A 11 8.53 -15.33 4.23
N GLN A 12 9.18 -14.28 4.74
CA GLN A 12 9.22 -12.96 4.12
C GLN A 12 10.64 -12.40 4.18
N SER A 13 11.02 -11.63 3.15
CA SER A 13 12.31 -10.96 3.10
C SER A 13 12.45 -10.00 4.29
N HIS A 14 13.57 -10.07 4.98
CA HIS A 14 13.91 -9.09 6.00
C HIS A 14 14.44 -7.81 5.31
N ILE A 15 13.63 -6.76 5.34
CA ILE A 15 13.94 -5.47 4.71
C ILE A 15 14.54 -4.54 5.75
N ILE A 16 15.66 -3.91 5.43
CA ILE A 16 16.33 -2.94 6.28
C ILE A 16 16.10 -1.54 5.68
N LYS A 17 15.60 -0.62 6.50
CA LYS A 17 15.47 0.80 6.14
C LYS A 17 16.85 1.38 5.81
N THR A 18 17.02 1.94 4.61
CA THR A 18 18.29 2.59 4.20
C THR A 18 18.17 4.11 4.12
N GLU A 19 16.94 4.64 4.09
CA GLU A 19 16.66 6.06 4.04
C GLU A 19 15.38 6.40 4.84
N ASP A 20 15.25 7.65 5.24
CA ASP A 20 13.99 8.15 5.81
C ASP A 20 12.89 8.20 4.75
N VAL A 21 11.65 8.05 5.21
CA VAL A 21 10.47 8.11 4.32
C VAL A 21 10.14 9.57 4.10
N ASP A 22 10.07 9.98 2.84
CA ASP A 22 9.42 11.23 2.45
C ASP A 22 7.97 10.92 2.05
N LEU A 23 7.01 11.49 2.80
CA LEU A 23 5.59 11.30 2.51
C LEU A 23 5.18 11.90 1.14
N ASN A 24 5.95 12.83 0.59
CA ASN A 24 5.72 13.33 -0.76
C ASN A 24 6.03 12.25 -1.81
N ASP A 25 7.12 11.49 -1.63
CA ASP A 25 7.46 10.38 -2.54
C ASP A 25 6.38 9.28 -2.49
N VAL A 26 5.83 9.02 -1.30
CA VAL A 26 4.71 8.09 -1.11
C VAL A 26 3.46 8.59 -1.83
N GLN A 27 3.13 9.87 -1.67
CA GLN A 27 1.99 10.48 -2.35
C GLN A 27 2.14 10.41 -3.87
N ASP A 28 3.28 10.84 -4.41
CA ASP A 28 3.58 10.83 -5.85
C ASP A 28 3.49 9.40 -6.42
N PHE A 29 4.02 8.43 -5.69
CA PHE A 29 3.94 7.01 -6.06
C PHE A 29 2.48 6.54 -6.14
N LEU A 30 1.67 6.80 -5.10
CA LEU A 30 0.28 6.37 -5.05
C LEU A 30 -0.57 7.05 -6.12
N GLU A 31 -0.41 8.37 -6.30
CA GLU A 31 -1.12 9.13 -7.33
C GLU A 31 -0.77 8.66 -8.75
N THR A 32 0.51 8.37 -9.01
CA THR A 32 0.96 7.78 -10.30
C THR A 32 0.32 6.42 -10.57
N ASN A 33 -0.04 5.67 -9.51
CA ASN A 33 -0.74 4.38 -9.60
C ASN A 33 -2.27 4.51 -9.53
N GLY A 34 -2.82 5.72 -9.67
CA GLY A 34 -4.27 5.95 -9.76
C GLY A 34 -5.00 6.03 -8.42
N PHE A 35 -4.27 6.01 -7.31
CA PHE A 35 -4.86 6.31 -6.01
C PHE A 35 -5.10 7.82 -5.88
N ARG A 36 -6.16 8.19 -5.17
CA ARG A 36 -6.49 9.58 -4.84
C ARG A 36 -6.48 9.73 -3.34
N ASN A 37 -5.78 10.74 -2.84
CA ASN A 37 -5.83 11.10 -1.43
C ASN A 37 -7.26 11.53 -1.07
N THR A 38 -7.84 10.91 -0.03
CA THR A 38 -9.19 11.25 0.44
C THR A 38 -9.12 12.18 1.65
N ARG A 39 -8.31 11.81 2.65
CA ARG A 39 -8.12 12.57 3.88
C ARG A 39 -6.76 12.21 4.49
N ARG A 40 -5.98 13.22 4.89
CA ARG A 40 -4.65 13.01 5.50
C ARG A 40 -3.78 12.14 4.61
N ASN A 41 -3.48 10.90 5.01
CA ASN A 41 -2.71 9.94 4.24
C ASN A 41 -3.55 8.70 3.90
N ASP A 42 -4.86 8.84 3.89
CA ASP A 42 -5.77 7.80 3.42
C ASP A 42 -5.97 7.95 1.91
N TYR A 43 -6.00 6.83 1.19
CA TYR A 43 -6.04 6.79 -0.26
C TYR A 43 -7.12 5.86 -0.78
N TYR A 44 -7.69 6.20 -1.93
CA TYR A 44 -8.69 5.39 -2.60
C TYR A 44 -8.36 5.25 -4.08
N ASN A 45 -8.35 4.02 -4.57
CA ASN A 45 -8.28 3.72 -5.99
C ASN A 45 -9.63 3.17 -6.44
N ASP A 46 -10.38 4.00 -7.17
CA ASP A 46 -11.69 3.60 -7.66
C ASP A 46 -11.58 2.47 -8.67
N ASP A 47 -10.59 2.48 -9.56
CA ASP A 47 -10.46 1.48 -10.64
C ASP A 47 -10.14 0.09 -10.11
N LEU A 48 -9.35 0.00 -9.04
CA LEU A 48 -9.03 -1.25 -8.37
C LEU A 48 -10.03 -1.63 -7.26
N GLY A 49 -10.87 -0.71 -6.80
CA GLY A 49 -11.74 -0.94 -5.64
C GLY A 49 -10.98 -1.11 -4.32
N ILE A 50 -9.86 -0.40 -4.13
CA ILE A 50 -8.99 -0.51 -2.94
C ILE A 50 -8.99 0.79 -2.15
N ILE A 51 -9.11 0.69 -0.82
CA ILE A 51 -8.92 1.79 0.13
C ILE A 51 -7.72 1.47 1.01
N LEU A 52 -6.80 2.44 1.15
CA LEU A 52 -5.67 2.42 2.07
C LEU A 52 -5.95 3.41 3.20
N GLU A 53 -5.85 2.97 4.45
CA GLU A 53 -5.93 3.82 5.62
C GLU A 53 -4.73 3.60 6.55
N ASP A 54 -4.51 4.55 7.47
CA ASP A 54 -3.43 4.48 8.48
C ASP A 54 -2.02 4.51 7.87
N LEU A 55 -1.86 5.23 6.76
CA LEU A 55 -0.57 5.34 6.07
C LEU A 55 0.25 6.48 6.70
N HIS A 56 1.16 6.14 7.60
CA HIS A 56 2.08 7.10 8.22
C HIS A 56 3.53 6.75 7.87
N ASP A 57 4.48 7.64 8.17
CA ASP A 57 5.89 7.42 7.85
C ASP A 57 6.48 6.22 8.60
N GLU A 58 5.95 5.88 9.78
CA GLU A 58 6.30 4.65 10.50
C GLU A 58 5.79 3.35 9.84
N ASN A 59 4.72 3.44 9.05
CA ASN A 59 4.08 2.28 8.40
C ASN A 59 4.64 2.01 6.99
N VAL A 60 5.64 2.80 6.59
CA VAL A 60 6.35 2.68 5.32
C VAL A 60 7.84 2.49 5.61
N ILE A 61 8.46 1.55 4.91
CA ILE A 61 9.91 1.37 4.91
C ILE A 61 10.41 1.81 3.54
N SER A 62 11.32 2.77 3.52
CA SER A 62 12.06 3.15 2.32
C SER A 62 13.42 2.44 2.31
N SER A 63 13.64 1.61 1.29
CA SER A 63 14.88 0.85 1.13
C SER A 63 15.30 0.79 -0.33
N SER A 64 16.48 1.32 -0.64
CA SER A 64 17.05 1.36 -1.98
C SER A 64 16.08 1.94 -3.02
N ASN A 65 15.43 3.07 -2.69
CA ASN A 65 14.42 3.74 -3.53
C ASN A 65 13.14 2.91 -3.78
N MET A 66 12.89 1.87 -2.98
CA MET A 66 11.63 1.13 -2.97
C MET A 66 10.86 1.38 -1.67
N LEU A 67 9.55 1.57 -1.81
CA LEU A 67 8.62 1.73 -0.70
C LEU A 67 7.99 0.38 -0.35
N PHE A 68 8.03 0.02 0.93
CA PHE A 68 7.40 -1.18 1.47
C PHE A 68 6.39 -0.79 2.54
N PHE A 69 5.13 -1.18 2.36
CA PHE A 69 4.04 -0.91 3.29
C PHE A 69 3.87 -2.11 4.22
N VAL A 70 3.95 -1.91 5.54
CA VAL A 70 4.00 -3.02 6.52
C VAL A 70 2.80 -3.10 7.45
N ASP A 71 2.20 -1.97 7.81
CA ASP A 71 1.08 -1.90 8.78
C ASP A 71 -0.01 -0.92 8.31
N THR A 72 -0.27 -0.88 7.00
CA THR A 72 -1.35 -0.08 6.40
C THR A 72 -2.63 -0.91 6.36
N VAL A 73 -3.76 -0.30 6.70
CA VAL A 73 -5.06 -0.97 6.62
C VAL A 73 -5.53 -1.00 5.17
N PHE A 74 -5.86 -2.20 4.68
CA PHE A 74 -6.39 -2.43 3.34
C PHE A 74 -7.86 -2.84 3.40
N TYR A 75 -8.75 -2.04 2.81
CA TYR A 75 -10.13 -2.43 2.56
C TYR A 75 -10.35 -2.65 1.06
N LEU A 76 -11.20 -3.62 0.76
CA LEU A 76 -11.65 -3.94 -0.59
C LEU A 76 -13.12 -3.55 -0.72
N THR A 77 -13.48 -2.91 -1.82
CA THR A 77 -14.88 -2.67 -2.20
C THR A 77 -15.37 -3.78 -3.12
N ASP A 78 -16.68 -3.84 -3.37
CA ASP A 78 -17.26 -4.85 -4.29
C ASP A 78 -16.62 -4.78 -5.69
N LYS A 79 -16.18 -3.59 -6.12
CA LYS A 79 -15.50 -3.36 -7.41
C LYS A 79 -14.19 -4.15 -7.57
N PHE A 80 -13.52 -4.51 -6.47
CA PHE A 80 -12.31 -5.34 -6.52
C PHE A 80 -12.58 -6.76 -7.08
N TYR A 81 -13.81 -7.24 -6.93
CA TYR A 81 -14.21 -8.60 -7.33
C TYR A 81 -14.94 -8.66 -8.68
N GLU A 82 -15.15 -7.53 -9.35
CA GLU A 82 -15.76 -7.43 -10.69
C GLU A 82 -14.73 -7.74 -11.80
#